data_AF-A0A109FQU3-F1
#
_entry.id   AF-A0A109FQU3-F1
#
_cell.length_a   1.000
_cell.length_b   1.000
_cell.length_c   1.000
_cell.angle_alpha   90.00
_cell.angle_beta   90.00
_cell.angle_gamma   90.00
#
_symmetry.space_group_name_H-M   'P 1'
#
loop_
_entity.id
_entity.type
_entity.pdbx_description
1 polymer ?
#
loop_
_entity_poly.entity_id
_entity_poly.type
_entity_poly.pdbx_seq_one_letter_code
_entity_poly.pdbx_strand_id
1 'polypeptide(L)'
;MKYRAVAAGILAASLLSSPISSFAAAKKFSDVPTWAQESVDYLVGKKALDGKPDGTFSPSEAVDKGSAAKILAVVLGLPIDPKAKPSFKDSQTHWAAPYIAAVEKAGVISGDGTGKFNPSSQINRASMASMLVQAYSLDKKIIGELPTQFKDLEPHWGKKQANILVALEISMGTGNGWNPDGTVTRAEAAQFIAMADKNKTNTSKRMYMNRNFITYHQASLSSGITDVQHKPQMIEVKEQRTDGWLKVVTSKGEKWTPLQEKTESINQEFTTYQEASHTSTVAGTHKAQQVIVIEEKDSWIRIRMGAGFQWVDKNQLNPVKQGNFLEGKAIIIDPGHGGIDSGNPGYYEKESKTVLDVSLRLQKIFEKKTPFTVLLTRENDTRPGNTAAESLQKRVEFAQANKGDIFVSIHGNGTDSKQGQGTETFYYESATARGTNPNVSESRLLAEKIQERLVDALGTKDRGVKKGDLYVIRENTMPAVLAELAFVDNKSDADKIATPEQRQSAAEAIYQGILDYYEAMGNNVSSFR
;
A
#
# COMPACT_ATOMS: atom_id res chain seq x y z
N MET A 1 -56.10 -3.65 -2.51
CA MET A 1 -56.69 -4.89 -1.95
C MET A 1 -55.61 -5.97 -2.00
N LYS A 2 -54.99 -6.28 -0.85
CA LYS A 2 -55.29 -7.41 0.06
C LYS A 2 -54.67 -8.74 -0.39
N TYR A 3 -53.61 -9.11 0.34
CA TYR A 3 -53.00 -10.42 0.64
C TYR A 3 -53.72 -11.69 0.18
N ARG A 4 -52.93 -12.69 -0.27
CA ARG A 4 -52.96 -14.08 0.26
C ARG A 4 -51.60 -14.78 0.13
N ALA A 5 -51.15 -15.37 1.24
CA ALA A 5 -49.99 -16.25 1.37
C ALA A 5 -50.32 -17.66 0.86
N VAL A 6 -49.32 -18.38 0.32
CA VAL A 6 -49.36 -19.86 0.18
C VAL A 6 -47.99 -20.46 0.48
N ALA A 7 -47.97 -21.21 1.58
CA ALA A 7 -47.26 -22.45 1.92
C ALA A 7 -45.83 -22.71 1.39
N ALA A 8 -44.91 -22.80 2.36
CA ALA A 8 -43.65 -23.52 2.24
C ALA A 8 -43.89 -25.03 2.07
N GLY A 9 -43.35 -25.61 1.01
CA GLY A 9 -43.31 -27.05 0.78
C GLY A 9 -42.17 -27.71 1.56
N ILE A 10 -42.52 -28.71 2.35
CA ILE A 10 -41.61 -29.59 3.08
C ILE A 10 -40.89 -30.50 2.07
N LEU A 11 -39.57 -30.35 1.94
CA LEU A 11 -38.72 -31.33 1.27
C LEU A 11 -38.30 -32.39 2.29
N ALA A 12 -38.86 -33.58 2.14
CA ALA A 12 -38.52 -34.76 2.94
C ALA A 12 -37.08 -35.19 2.63
N ALA A 13 -36.18 -34.99 3.59
CA ALA A 13 -34.85 -35.56 3.56
C ALA A 13 -34.92 -37.03 3.98
N SER A 14 -34.52 -37.93 3.09
CA SER A 14 -34.23 -39.33 3.39
C SER A 14 -33.01 -39.39 4.33
N LEU A 15 -33.27 -39.52 5.63
CA LEU A 15 -32.28 -39.80 6.66
C LEU A 15 -31.76 -41.24 6.49
N LEU A 16 -30.59 -41.38 5.87
CA LEU A 16 -29.73 -42.53 6.13
C LEU A 16 -29.20 -42.36 7.57
N SER A 17 -29.80 -43.10 8.49
CA SER A 17 -29.37 -43.19 9.89
C SER A 17 -28.03 -43.91 9.98
N SER A 18 -26.93 -43.15 9.93
CA SER A 18 -25.68 -43.61 10.52
C SER A 18 -25.87 -43.65 12.05
N PRO A 19 -25.41 -44.70 12.74
CA PRO A 19 -25.49 -44.71 14.20
C PRO A 19 -24.66 -43.53 14.72
N ILE A 20 -25.32 -42.65 15.47
CA ILE A 20 -24.65 -41.66 16.31
C ILE A 20 -23.81 -42.48 17.28
N SER A 21 -22.49 -42.47 17.10
CA SER A 21 -21.57 -42.95 18.13
C SER A 21 -21.93 -42.25 19.44
N SER A 22 -22.41 -43.01 20.42
CA SER A 22 -22.62 -42.48 21.76
C SER A 22 -21.27 -42.04 22.30
N PHE A 23 -21.01 -40.74 22.35
CA PHE A 23 -19.90 -40.24 23.15
C PHE A 23 -20.23 -40.57 24.61
N ALA A 24 -19.44 -41.46 25.21
CA ALA A 24 -19.47 -41.66 26.65
C ALA A 24 -19.32 -40.28 27.31
N ALA A 25 -20.21 -39.95 28.24
CA ALA A 25 -20.10 -38.71 28.99
C ALA A 25 -18.71 -38.65 29.66
N ALA A 26 -17.93 -37.61 29.35
CA ALA A 26 -16.62 -37.43 29.96
C ALA A 26 -16.78 -37.41 31.49
N LYS A 27 -15.90 -38.15 32.19
CA LYS A 27 -15.90 -38.21 33.66
C LYS A 27 -15.75 -36.79 34.22
N LYS A 28 -16.77 -36.32 34.95
CA LYS A 28 -16.76 -35.01 35.60
C LYS A 28 -16.41 -35.15 37.08
N PHE A 29 -15.79 -34.11 37.62
CA PHE A 29 -15.31 -34.05 38.99
C PHE A 29 -15.96 -32.86 39.71
N SER A 30 -16.61 -33.10 40.85
CA SER A 30 -17.33 -32.06 41.59
C SER A 30 -16.43 -31.11 42.38
N ASP A 31 -15.18 -31.51 42.64
CA ASP A 31 -14.20 -30.73 43.38
C ASP A 31 -13.37 -29.78 42.49
N VAL A 32 -13.55 -29.82 41.16
CA VAL A 32 -12.83 -28.93 40.23
C VAL A 32 -13.42 -27.51 40.31
N PRO A 33 -12.60 -26.48 40.50
CA PRO A 33 -13.09 -25.10 40.53
C PRO A 33 -13.55 -24.66 39.14
N THR A 34 -14.56 -23.80 39.10
CA THR A 34 -15.21 -23.33 37.85
C THR A 34 -14.22 -22.85 36.79
N TRP A 35 -13.17 -22.13 37.20
CA TRP A 35 -12.16 -21.58 36.27
C TRP A 35 -11.31 -22.67 35.58
N ALA A 36 -11.19 -23.87 36.17
CA ALA A 36 -10.40 -24.97 35.62
C ALA A 36 -11.25 -26.02 34.90
N GLN A 37 -12.58 -26.01 35.08
CA GLN A 37 -13.48 -27.07 34.64
C GLN A 37 -13.31 -27.42 33.16
N GLU A 38 -13.37 -26.42 32.28
CA GLU A 38 -13.28 -26.64 30.83
C GLU A 38 -11.91 -27.22 30.41
N SER A 39 -10.85 -26.85 31.13
CA SER A 39 -9.50 -27.34 30.87
C SER A 39 -9.31 -28.78 31.34
N VAL A 40 -9.86 -29.12 32.51
CA VAL A 40 -9.86 -30.50 33.04
C VAL A 40 -10.69 -31.40 32.13
N ASP A 41 -11.92 -31.03 31.79
CA ASP A 41 -12.81 -31.80 30.92
C ASP A 41 -12.15 -32.06 29.55
N TYR A 42 -11.47 -31.06 28.99
CA TYR A 42 -10.72 -31.18 27.73
C TYR A 42 -9.62 -32.25 27.81
N LEU A 43 -8.80 -32.22 28.85
CA LEU A 43 -7.66 -33.12 29.01
C LEU A 43 -8.08 -34.54 29.42
N VAL A 44 -9.17 -34.68 30.17
CA VAL A 44 -9.82 -35.97 30.45
C VAL A 44 -10.38 -36.58 29.16
N GLY A 45 -11.04 -35.78 28.32
CA GLY A 45 -11.49 -36.22 27.00
C GLY A 45 -10.34 -36.70 26.10
N LYS A 46 -9.15 -36.11 26.26
CA LYS A 46 -7.91 -36.55 25.59
C LYS A 46 -7.20 -37.72 26.26
N LYS A 47 -7.72 -38.23 27.39
CA LYS A 47 -7.10 -39.29 28.21
C LYS A 47 -5.71 -38.92 28.74
N ALA A 48 -5.41 -37.62 28.81
CA ALA A 48 -4.15 -37.08 29.29
C ALA A 48 -4.18 -36.84 30.80
N LEU A 49 -5.37 -36.58 31.35
CA LEU A 49 -5.62 -36.47 32.78
C LEU A 49 -6.67 -37.48 33.23
N ASP A 50 -6.48 -37.98 34.45
CA ASP A 50 -7.42 -38.83 35.17
C ASP A 50 -7.61 -38.29 36.59
N GLY A 51 -8.75 -38.63 37.18
CA GLY A 51 -9.01 -38.40 38.61
C GLY A 51 -8.40 -39.49 39.49
N LYS A 52 -8.50 -39.29 40.79
CA LYS A 52 -8.03 -40.23 41.80
C LYS A 52 -8.98 -41.43 41.96
N PRO A 53 -8.51 -42.53 42.58
CA PRO A 53 -9.34 -43.69 42.88
C PRO A 53 -10.56 -43.37 43.75
N ASP A 54 -10.47 -42.34 44.59
CA ASP A 54 -11.57 -41.84 45.45
C ASP A 54 -12.65 -41.05 44.68
N GLY A 55 -12.50 -40.90 43.35
CA GLY A 55 -13.44 -40.19 42.51
C GLY A 55 -13.22 -38.68 42.42
N THR A 56 -12.25 -38.11 43.16
CA THR A 56 -11.91 -36.68 43.12
C THR A 56 -10.92 -36.33 42.01
N PHE A 57 -10.81 -35.05 41.66
CA PHE A 57 -9.71 -34.54 40.83
C PHE A 57 -8.49 -34.11 41.66
N SER A 58 -8.69 -33.65 42.91
CA SER A 58 -7.68 -33.03 43.77
C SER A 58 -7.01 -31.79 43.13
N PRO A 59 -7.75 -30.70 42.85
CA PRO A 59 -7.26 -29.56 42.06
C PRO A 59 -6.05 -28.84 42.66
N SER A 60 -5.93 -28.78 43.99
CA SER A 60 -4.87 -28.06 44.71
C SER A 60 -3.60 -28.87 44.94
N GLU A 61 -3.59 -30.15 44.57
CA GLU A 61 -2.41 -30.99 44.74
C GLU A 61 -1.33 -30.59 43.72
N ALA A 62 -0.08 -30.58 44.17
CA ALA A 62 1.08 -30.27 43.35
C ALA A 62 1.34 -31.34 42.29
N VAL A 63 1.80 -30.90 41.12
CA VAL A 63 2.20 -31.80 40.02
C VAL A 63 3.71 -32.01 40.05
N ASP A 64 4.15 -33.27 39.95
CA ASP A 64 5.57 -33.58 39.74
C ASP A 64 5.96 -33.52 38.25
N LYS A 65 7.27 -33.39 37.98
CA LYS A 65 7.78 -33.26 36.61
C LYS A 65 7.48 -34.49 35.73
N GLY A 66 7.47 -35.69 36.30
CA GLY A 66 7.14 -36.93 35.59
C GLY A 66 5.68 -36.97 35.13
N SER A 67 4.77 -36.49 35.97
CA SER A 67 3.35 -36.32 35.69
C SER A 67 3.12 -35.26 34.63
N ALA A 68 3.80 -34.11 34.71
CA ALA A 68 3.76 -33.10 33.65
C ALA A 68 4.25 -33.66 32.30
N ALA A 69 5.33 -34.45 32.30
CA ALA A 69 5.84 -35.12 31.10
C ALA A 69 4.82 -36.12 30.53
N LYS A 70 4.18 -36.96 31.38
CA LYS A 70 3.10 -37.86 30.96
C LYS A 70 1.98 -37.10 30.26
N ILE A 71 1.45 -36.05 30.90
CA ILE A 71 0.33 -35.29 30.38
C ILE A 71 0.69 -34.70 29.01
N LEU A 72 1.83 -34.03 28.89
CA LEU A 72 2.26 -33.44 27.62
C LEU A 72 2.48 -34.49 26.53
N ALA A 73 3.12 -35.63 26.84
CA ALA A 73 3.35 -36.69 25.88
C ALA A 73 2.03 -37.20 25.26
N VAL A 74 1.01 -37.38 26.11
CA VAL A 74 -0.31 -37.84 25.69
C VAL A 74 -1.08 -36.76 24.93
N VAL A 75 -1.11 -35.52 25.42
CA VAL A 75 -1.83 -34.40 24.76
C VAL A 75 -1.28 -34.12 23.36
N LEU A 76 0.04 -34.15 23.22
CA LEU A 76 0.75 -33.97 21.95
C LEU A 76 0.59 -35.17 21.00
N GLY A 77 0.06 -36.30 21.48
CA GLY A 77 -0.08 -37.52 20.69
C GLY A 77 1.26 -38.13 20.31
N LEU A 78 2.28 -37.99 21.16
CA LEU A 78 3.61 -38.53 20.88
C LEU A 78 3.59 -40.06 20.92
N PRO A 79 4.35 -40.76 20.05
CA PRO A 79 4.52 -42.20 20.15
C PRO A 79 5.18 -42.57 21.48
N ILE A 80 4.52 -43.41 22.27
CA ILE A 80 5.03 -43.90 23.56
C ILE A 80 5.46 -45.35 23.40
N ASP A 81 6.77 -45.59 23.44
CA ASP A 81 7.33 -46.94 23.58
C ASP A 81 7.49 -47.26 25.07
N PRO A 82 6.76 -48.26 25.62
CA PRO A 82 6.86 -48.64 27.03
C PRO A 82 8.27 -49.04 27.49
N LYS A 83 9.16 -49.41 26.56
CA LYS A 83 10.55 -49.80 26.84
C LYS A 83 11.55 -48.66 26.66
N ALA A 84 11.13 -47.51 26.12
CA ALA A 84 12.01 -46.38 25.92
C ALA A 84 12.49 -45.81 27.27
N LYS A 85 13.76 -45.40 27.29
CA LYS A 85 14.41 -44.78 28.44
C LYS A 85 14.95 -43.41 28.03
N PRO A 86 14.76 -42.37 28.86
CA PRO A 86 15.32 -41.05 28.60
C PRO A 86 16.83 -41.05 28.84
N SER A 87 17.53 -40.01 28.38
CA SER A 87 18.97 -39.87 28.62
C SER A 87 19.31 -39.55 30.09
N PHE A 88 18.34 -39.02 30.84
CA PHE A 88 18.52 -38.60 32.24
C PHE A 88 18.71 -39.79 33.18
N LYS A 89 19.85 -39.82 33.89
CA LYS A 89 20.27 -40.96 34.73
C LYS A 89 19.25 -41.31 35.81
N ASP A 90 18.64 -40.29 36.40
CA ASP A 90 17.67 -40.40 37.50
C ASP A 90 16.25 -40.79 37.04
N SER A 91 16.02 -40.89 35.72
CA SER A 91 14.69 -41.12 35.15
C SER A 91 14.56 -42.47 34.43
N GLN A 92 15.64 -43.24 34.28
CA GLN A 92 15.65 -44.48 33.48
C GLN A 92 14.79 -45.62 34.04
N THR A 93 14.54 -45.63 35.36
CA THR A 93 13.73 -46.65 36.06
C THR A 93 12.45 -46.08 36.67
N HIS A 94 12.19 -44.78 36.46
CA HIS A 94 11.01 -44.11 36.99
C HIS A 94 9.75 -44.55 36.23
N TRP A 95 8.59 -44.57 36.88
CA TRP A 95 7.32 -44.95 36.23
C TRP A 95 7.00 -44.11 34.98
N ALA A 96 7.46 -42.85 34.98
CA ALA A 96 7.27 -41.91 33.88
C ALA A 96 8.33 -42.03 32.77
N ALA A 97 9.31 -42.93 32.87
CA ALA A 97 10.41 -43.10 31.91
C ALA A 97 9.98 -43.07 30.44
N PRO A 98 8.99 -43.87 29.97
CA PRO A 98 8.63 -43.89 28.56
C PRO A 98 8.04 -42.55 28.08
N TYR A 99 7.35 -41.81 28.97
CA TYR A 99 6.82 -40.49 28.63
C TYR A 99 7.91 -39.42 28.61
N ILE A 100 8.82 -39.44 29.59
CA ILE A 100 9.98 -38.54 29.66
C ILE A 100 10.83 -38.74 28.39
N ALA A 101 11.08 -39.99 27.98
CA ALA A 101 11.80 -40.29 26.75
C ALA A 101 11.09 -39.73 25.50
N ALA A 102 9.76 -39.82 25.44
CA ALA A 102 9.00 -39.29 24.32
C ALA A 102 9.07 -37.75 24.23
N VAL A 103 8.88 -37.04 25.35
CA VAL A 103 8.94 -35.56 25.36
C VAL A 103 10.37 -35.04 25.19
N GLU A 104 11.38 -35.77 25.66
CA GLU A 104 12.80 -35.49 25.39
C GLU A 104 13.11 -35.62 23.91
N LYS A 105 12.71 -36.72 23.27
CA LYS A 105 12.89 -36.94 21.83
C LYS A 105 12.18 -35.87 20.98
N ALA A 106 11.05 -35.36 21.47
CA ALA A 106 10.33 -34.26 20.84
C ALA A 106 10.93 -32.86 21.12
N GLY A 107 12.00 -32.78 21.93
CA GLY A 107 12.67 -31.51 22.26
C GLY A 107 11.94 -30.64 23.28
N VAL A 108 10.94 -31.18 23.99
CA VAL A 108 10.14 -30.44 24.98
C VAL A 108 10.92 -30.18 26.27
N ILE A 109 11.88 -31.05 26.61
CA ILE A 109 12.67 -31.00 27.84
C ILE A 109 14.15 -31.24 27.56
N SER A 110 15.02 -30.69 28.41
CA SER A 110 16.49 -30.81 28.33
C SER A 110 17.18 -31.20 29.64
N GLY A 111 16.42 -31.41 30.72
CA GLY A 111 16.98 -31.66 32.07
C GLY A 111 17.61 -30.41 32.71
N ASP A 112 18.34 -30.60 33.81
CA ASP A 112 18.98 -29.52 34.59
C ASP A 112 20.42 -29.19 34.17
N GLY A 113 20.89 -29.77 33.07
CA GLY A 113 22.28 -29.60 32.59
C GLY A 113 23.32 -30.49 33.28
N THR A 114 22.95 -31.21 34.35
CA THR A 114 23.82 -32.18 35.05
C THR A 114 23.54 -33.63 34.64
N GLY A 115 22.67 -33.83 33.64
CA GLY A 115 22.20 -35.14 33.21
C GLY A 115 21.06 -35.71 34.07
N LYS A 116 20.36 -34.86 34.83
CA LYS A 116 19.19 -35.22 35.63
C LYS A 116 17.94 -34.46 35.17
N PHE A 117 16.77 -35.05 35.41
CA PHE A 117 15.47 -34.41 35.16
C PHE A 117 14.70 -34.12 36.45
N ASN A 118 14.95 -34.92 37.49
CA ASN A 118 14.29 -34.92 38.79
C ASN A 118 12.78 -35.19 38.69
N PRO A 119 12.36 -36.37 38.18
CA PRO A 119 10.98 -36.64 37.78
C PRO A 119 9.98 -36.62 38.95
N SER A 120 10.41 -36.89 40.17
CA SER A 120 9.54 -36.90 41.35
C SER A 120 9.48 -35.55 42.08
N SER A 121 10.27 -34.56 41.64
CA SER A 121 10.21 -33.21 42.20
C SER A 121 9.00 -32.46 41.66
N GLN A 122 8.41 -31.61 42.51
CA GLN A 122 7.33 -30.72 42.10
C GLN A 122 7.80 -29.77 40.98
N ILE A 123 6.95 -29.55 39.99
CA ILE A 123 7.23 -28.62 38.90
C ILE A 123 6.84 -27.19 39.32
N ASN A 124 7.74 -26.23 39.10
CA ASN A 124 7.44 -24.81 39.27
C ASN A 124 6.88 -24.18 37.98
N ARG A 125 6.25 -23.02 38.12
CA ARG A 125 5.59 -22.31 37.02
C ARG A 125 6.55 -21.99 35.87
N ALA A 126 7.78 -21.58 36.16
CA ALA A 126 8.80 -21.32 35.14
C ALA A 126 9.17 -22.57 34.33
N SER A 127 9.31 -23.72 34.98
CA SER A 127 9.59 -25.00 34.30
C SER A 127 8.42 -25.44 33.42
N MET A 128 7.18 -25.31 33.92
CA MET A 128 5.98 -25.59 33.13
C MET A 128 5.88 -24.67 31.90
N ALA A 129 6.14 -23.37 32.07
CA ALA A 129 6.16 -22.42 30.96
C ALA A 129 7.23 -22.79 29.91
N SER A 130 8.42 -23.20 30.34
CA SER A 130 9.48 -23.68 29.45
C SER A 130 9.04 -24.90 28.63
N MET A 131 8.45 -25.90 29.28
CA MET A 131 7.91 -27.08 28.60
C MET A 131 6.86 -26.70 27.55
N LEU A 132 5.93 -25.80 27.88
CA LEU A 132 4.87 -25.38 26.97
C LEU A 132 5.38 -24.57 25.79
N VAL A 133 6.34 -23.66 26.02
CA VAL A 133 6.96 -22.88 24.94
C VAL A 133 7.63 -23.82 23.94
N GLN A 134 8.37 -24.83 24.41
CA GLN A 134 9.03 -25.80 23.53
C GLN A 134 8.01 -26.72 22.83
N ALA A 135 7.09 -27.30 23.59
CA ALA A 135 6.08 -28.25 23.08
C ALA A 135 5.27 -27.71 21.91
N TYR A 136 4.92 -26.42 21.95
CA TYR A 136 4.06 -25.80 20.94
C TYR A 136 4.78 -24.75 20.10
N SER A 137 6.11 -24.61 20.23
CA SER A 137 6.91 -23.55 19.59
C SER A 137 6.27 -22.15 19.77
N LEU A 138 5.84 -21.85 20.99
CA LEU A 138 5.03 -20.64 21.28
C LEU A 138 5.79 -19.34 21.02
N ASP A 139 7.13 -19.38 21.08
CA ASP A 139 8.00 -18.26 20.72
C ASP A 139 7.81 -17.81 19.27
N LYS A 140 7.51 -18.73 18.35
CA LYS A 140 7.21 -18.42 16.94
C LYS A 140 5.89 -17.67 16.75
N LYS A 141 5.04 -17.65 17.78
CA LYS A 141 3.78 -16.88 17.80
C LYS A 141 3.97 -15.46 18.32
N ILE A 142 5.19 -15.06 18.67
CA ILE A 142 5.51 -13.70 19.12
C ILE A 142 6.28 -12.94 18.05
N ILE A 143 5.93 -11.67 17.84
CA ILE A 143 6.71 -10.73 17.02
C ILE A 143 7.31 -9.68 17.95
N GLY A 144 8.64 -9.51 17.87
CA GLY A 144 9.37 -8.52 18.66
C GLY A 144 9.52 -8.89 20.13
N GLU A 145 9.91 -7.90 20.94
CA GLU A 145 10.09 -8.06 22.38
C GLU A 145 8.78 -7.85 23.14
N LEU A 146 8.61 -8.61 24.21
CA LEU A 146 7.45 -8.51 25.10
C LEU A 146 7.80 -7.71 26.36
N PRO A 147 6.92 -6.81 26.82
CA PRO A 147 7.12 -6.14 28.09
C PRO A 147 6.98 -7.13 29.25
N THR A 148 7.77 -6.95 30.30
CA THR A 148 7.62 -7.71 31.55
C THR A 148 6.51 -7.08 32.38
N GLN A 149 5.36 -7.76 32.52
CA GLN A 149 4.22 -7.24 33.29
C GLN A 149 4.37 -7.45 34.80
N PHE A 150 5.10 -8.49 35.22
CA PHE A 150 5.22 -8.87 36.62
C PHE A 150 6.65 -8.68 37.12
N LYS A 151 6.81 -7.91 38.20
CA LYS A 151 8.13 -7.52 38.74
C LYS A 151 8.95 -8.71 39.23
N ASP A 152 8.29 -9.74 39.77
CA ASP A 152 8.92 -10.96 40.27
C ASP A 152 9.51 -11.86 39.17
N LEU A 153 9.32 -11.50 37.89
CA LEU A 153 10.02 -12.11 36.76
C LEU A 153 11.41 -11.52 36.51
N GLU A 154 11.80 -10.42 37.16
CA GLU A 154 13.14 -9.82 36.99
C GLU A 154 13.98 -10.04 38.25
N PRO A 155 15.17 -10.68 38.17
CA PRO A 155 15.90 -11.16 36.98
C PRO A 155 15.69 -12.67 36.66
N HIS A 156 14.52 -13.24 36.96
CA HIS A 156 14.28 -14.69 36.92
C HIS A 156 14.52 -15.33 35.53
N TRP A 157 15.15 -16.51 35.50
CA TRP A 157 15.54 -17.21 34.25
C TRP A 157 14.35 -17.53 33.32
N GLY A 158 13.18 -17.81 33.91
CA GLY A 158 11.93 -18.11 33.21
C GLY A 158 11.17 -16.89 32.66
N LYS A 159 11.74 -15.68 32.75
CA LYS A 159 11.09 -14.42 32.33
C LYS A 159 10.52 -14.47 30.93
N LYS A 160 11.32 -14.94 29.96
CA LYS A 160 10.93 -14.98 28.55
C LYS A 160 9.71 -15.88 28.35
N GLN A 161 9.74 -17.08 28.92
CA GLN A 161 8.69 -18.08 28.80
C GLN A 161 7.40 -17.61 29.48
N ALA A 162 7.51 -17.02 30.67
CA ALA A 162 6.37 -16.43 31.38
C ALA A 162 5.71 -15.32 30.54
N ASN A 163 6.50 -14.37 30.00
CA ASN A 163 5.97 -13.30 29.15
C ASN A 163 5.28 -13.85 27.90
N ILE A 164 5.80 -14.91 27.26
CA ILE A 164 5.14 -15.57 26.12
C ILE A 164 3.77 -16.12 26.52
N LEU A 165 3.70 -16.86 27.63
CA LEU A 165 2.43 -17.44 28.10
C LEU A 165 1.41 -16.35 28.45
N VAL A 166 1.84 -15.23 29.04
CA VAL A 166 0.98 -14.08 29.34
C VAL A 166 0.48 -13.41 28.06
N ALA A 167 1.39 -13.16 27.10
CA ALA A 167 1.05 -12.53 25.82
C ALA A 167 0.08 -13.36 24.97
N LEU A 168 0.15 -14.70 25.08
CA LEU A 168 -0.74 -15.64 24.42
C LEU A 168 -1.98 -16.00 25.26
N GLU A 169 -2.17 -15.35 26.40
CA GLU A 169 -3.32 -15.57 27.30
C GLU A 169 -3.44 -17.02 27.79
N ILE A 170 -2.32 -17.75 27.85
CA ILE A 170 -2.22 -19.13 28.39
C ILE A 170 -2.10 -19.11 29.91
N SER A 171 -1.41 -18.10 30.46
CA SER A 171 -1.19 -17.95 31.89
C SER A 171 -1.60 -16.55 32.34
N MET A 172 -2.20 -16.49 33.52
CA MET A 172 -2.43 -15.27 34.26
C MET A 172 -1.48 -15.22 35.46
N GLY A 173 -1.14 -14.01 35.89
CA GLY A 173 -0.46 -13.81 37.16
C GLY A 173 -1.34 -14.25 38.34
N THR A 174 -0.71 -14.42 39.48
CA THR A 174 -1.36 -14.52 40.79
C THR A 174 -1.65 -13.11 41.31
N GLY A 175 -2.44 -12.99 42.37
CA GLY A 175 -2.71 -11.68 43.00
C GLY A 175 -1.45 -10.93 43.48
N ASN A 176 -0.32 -11.62 43.62
CA ASN A 176 0.94 -11.08 44.15
C ASN A 176 2.12 -11.09 43.15
N GLY A 177 1.88 -11.35 41.86
CA GLY A 177 2.95 -11.51 40.85
C GLY A 177 2.75 -12.75 39.98
N TRP A 178 3.69 -13.07 39.09
CA TRP A 178 3.56 -14.31 38.28
C TRP A 178 3.97 -15.58 39.03
N ASN A 179 4.72 -15.45 40.12
CA ASN A 179 5.24 -16.48 41.01
C ASN A 179 6.04 -17.58 40.29
N PRO A 180 7.19 -17.26 39.66
CA PRO A 180 7.88 -18.21 38.79
C PRO A 180 8.40 -19.49 39.48
N ASP A 181 8.75 -19.40 40.76
CA ASP A 181 9.21 -20.53 41.56
C ASP A 181 8.09 -21.26 42.30
N GLY A 182 6.86 -20.74 42.23
CA GLY A 182 5.69 -21.39 42.81
C GLY A 182 5.40 -22.74 42.18
N THR A 183 5.07 -23.73 43.02
CA THR A 183 4.64 -25.05 42.58
C THR A 183 3.33 -24.96 41.78
N VAL A 184 3.24 -25.72 40.69
CA VAL A 184 2.04 -25.81 39.85
C VAL A 184 1.09 -26.87 40.41
N THR A 185 -0.15 -26.47 40.66
CA THR A 185 -1.23 -27.38 41.06
C THR A 185 -1.82 -28.16 39.88
N ARG A 186 -2.55 -29.25 40.14
CA ARG A 186 -3.22 -30.05 39.10
C ARG A 186 -4.19 -29.21 38.26
N ALA A 187 -4.93 -28.30 38.88
CA ALA A 187 -5.85 -27.41 38.16
C ALA A 187 -5.10 -26.39 37.27
N GLU A 188 -4.02 -25.79 37.75
CA GLU A 188 -3.19 -24.87 36.95
C GLU A 188 -2.49 -25.58 35.79
N ALA A 189 -1.94 -26.78 36.04
CA ALA A 189 -1.32 -27.60 35.00
C ALA A 189 -2.34 -27.92 33.90
N ALA A 190 -3.56 -28.29 34.29
CA ALA A 190 -4.64 -28.54 33.35
C ALA A 190 -4.96 -27.29 32.51
N GLN A 191 -5.09 -26.13 33.16
CA GLN A 191 -5.34 -24.85 32.48
C GLN A 191 -4.24 -24.53 31.46
N PHE A 192 -2.96 -24.50 31.87
CA PHE A 192 -1.89 -24.07 30.98
C PHE A 192 -1.74 -25.02 29.78
N ILE A 193 -1.84 -26.33 30.00
CA ILE A 193 -1.70 -27.32 28.95
C ILE A 193 -2.91 -27.27 28.00
N ALA A 194 -4.13 -27.21 28.52
CA ALA A 194 -5.33 -27.13 27.69
C ALA A 194 -5.37 -25.85 26.86
N MET A 195 -5.02 -24.69 27.45
CA MET A 195 -4.98 -23.41 26.74
C MET A 195 -3.92 -23.39 25.65
N ALA A 196 -2.73 -23.96 25.90
CA ALA A 196 -1.68 -24.07 24.88
C ALA A 196 -2.12 -25.00 23.73
N ASP A 197 -2.69 -26.16 24.05
CA ASP A 197 -3.08 -27.16 23.07
C ASP A 197 -4.30 -26.75 22.23
N LYS A 198 -5.32 -26.13 22.85
CA LYS A 198 -6.49 -25.57 22.14
C LYS A 198 -6.08 -24.49 21.14
N ASN A 199 -5.03 -23.72 21.44
CA ASN A 199 -4.52 -22.66 20.58
C ASN A 199 -3.49 -23.11 19.53
N LYS A 200 -3.19 -24.41 19.42
CA LYS A 200 -2.15 -24.90 18.51
C LYS A 200 -2.43 -24.62 17.03
N THR A 201 -3.69 -24.67 16.62
CA THR A 201 -4.13 -24.41 15.24
C THR A 201 -4.28 -22.92 14.92
N ASN A 202 -4.29 -22.06 15.94
CA ASN A 202 -4.37 -20.62 15.73
C ASN A 202 -3.07 -20.11 15.08
N THR A 203 -3.15 -19.62 13.85
CA THR A 203 -1.99 -19.10 13.10
C THR A 203 -1.62 -17.66 13.45
N SER A 204 -2.48 -16.98 14.22
CA SER A 204 -2.27 -15.60 14.64
C SER A 204 -1.10 -15.48 15.60
N LYS A 205 -0.40 -14.35 15.49
CA LYS A 205 0.71 -13.98 16.36
C LYS A 205 0.29 -12.88 17.34
N ARG A 206 1.11 -12.66 18.37
CA ARG A 206 0.95 -11.54 19.32
C ARG A 206 2.20 -10.66 19.29
N MET A 207 2.01 -9.36 19.44
CA MET A 207 3.11 -8.42 19.59
C MET A 207 2.72 -7.28 20.50
N TYR A 208 3.71 -6.70 21.19
CA TYR A 208 3.52 -5.44 21.87
C TYR A 208 3.88 -4.29 20.93
N MET A 209 2.90 -3.51 20.51
CA MET A 209 3.14 -2.27 19.79
C MET A 209 3.53 -1.21 20.83
N ASN A 210 4.81 -0.87 20.91
CA ASN A 210 5.36 0.03 21.93
C ASN A 210 5.23 1.53 21.60
N ARG A 211 4.44 1.86 20.58
CA ARG A 211 4.19 3.24 20.11
C ARG A 211 2.71 3.45 19.82
N ASN A 212 2.31 4.71 19.70
CA ASN A 212 1.04 5.01 19.09
C ASN A 212 1.05 4.52 17.63
N PHE A 213 -0.08 3.98 17.16
CA PHE A 213 -0.18 3.48 15.79
C PHE A 213 -1.55 3.81 15.17
N ILE A 214 -1.55 3.82 13.83
CA ILE A 214 -2.68 4.16 12.97
C ILE A 214 -3.08 2.90 12.22
N THR A 215 -4.37 2.74 12.00
CA THR A 215 -4.90 1.64 11.20
C THR A 215 -5.52 2.11 9.89
N TYR A 216 -5.54 1.21 8.90
CA TYR A 216 -5.91 1.48 7.52
C TYR A 216 -6.88 0.42 6.98
N HIS A 217 -7.63 0.77 5.94
CA HIS A 217 -8.56 -0.15 5.27
C HIS A 217 -7.83 -1.27 4.51
N GLN A 218 -6.71 -0.96 3.87
CA GLN A 218 -5.85 -1.91 3.16
C GLN A 218 -4.39 -1.71 3.55
N ALA A 219 -3.50 -2.61 3.11
CA ALA A 219 -2.06 -2.52 3.31
C ALA A 219 -1.42 -1.43 2.42
N SER A 220 -1.88 -0.18 2.56
CA SER A 220 -1.44 0.99 1.81
C SER A 220 -1.81 2.27 2.55
N LEU A 221 -0.89 3.25 2.54
CA LEU A 221 -1.12 4.60 3.08
C LEU A 221 -2.15 5.40 2.27
N SER A 222 -2.48 4.96 1.05
CA SER A 222 -3.54 5.57 0.22
C SER A 222 -4.92 4.96 0.40
N SER A 223 -5.05 3.94 1.26
CA SER A 223 -6.33 3.25 1.45
C SER A 223 -7.30 3.97 2.41
N GLY A 224 -6.86 5.08 2.99
CA GLY A 224 -7.61 5.82 4.02
C GLY A 224 -7.39 5.26 5.42
N ILE A 225 -7.33 6.18 6.40
CA ILE A 225 -7.16 5.89 7.81
C ILE A 225 -8.50 5.43 8.42
N THR A 226 -8.48 4.30 9.13
CA THR A 226 -9.66 3.79 9.85
C THR A 226 -9.73 4.30 11.29
N ASP A 227 -8.59 4.43 11.95
CA ASP A 227 -8.47 5.01 13.30
C ASP A 227 -7.09 5.66 13.47
N VAL A 228 -7.12 6.92 13.94
CA VAL A 228 -5.94 7.79 14.00
C VAL A 228 -5.06 7.59 15.23
N GLN A 229 -5.54 6.92 16.28
CA GLN A 229 -4.74 6.78 17.51
C GLN A 229 -5.11 5.57 18.35
N HIS A 230 -4.40 4.47 18.11
CA HIS A 230 -4.28 3.42 19.10
C HIS A 230 -3.07 3.71 19.99
N LYS A 231 -3.25 3.61 21.32
CA LYS A 231 -2.17 3.68 22.30
C LYS A 231 -1.30 2.40 22.26
N PRO A 232 -0.06 2.43 22.78
CA PRO A 232 0.76 1.25 22.93
C PRO A 232 0.00 0.12 23.65
N GLN A 233 -0.04 -1.06 23.05
CA GLN A 233 -0.78 -2.20 23.57
C GLN A 233 -0.33 -3.52 22.93
N MET A 234 -0.75 -4.62 23.55
CA MET A 234 -0.69 -5.94 22.93
C MET A 234 -1.70 -6.01 21.78
N ILE A 235 -1.27 -6.50 20.63
CA ILE A 235 -2.13 -6.70 19.46
C ILE A 235 -2.03 -8.13 18.95
N GLU A 236 -3.14 -8.64 18.42
CA GLU A 236 -3.19 -9.88 17.66
C GLU A 236 -2.92 -9.57 16.17
N VAL A 237 -1.98 -10.30 15.59
CA VAL A 237 -1.53 -10.17 14.19
C VAL A 237 -1.97 -11.42 13.44
N LYS A 238 -2.95 -11.28 12.54
CA LYS A 238 -3.45 -12.36 11.67
C LYS A 238 -2.51 -12.64 10.51
N GLU A 239 -1.85 -11.59 10.01
CA GLU A 239 -1.00 -11.65 8.82
C GLU A 239 0.15 -10.66 8.96
N GLN A 240 1.34 -11.08 8.53
CA GLN A 240 2.52 -10.23 8.41
C GLN A 240 3.05 -10.37 6.98
N ARG A 241 3.00 -9.29 6.22
CA ARG A 241 3.51 -9.23 4.85
C ARG A 241 5.01 -8.93 4.85
N THR A 242 5.69 -9.34 3.78
CA THR A 242 7.12 -9.11 3.57
C THR A 242 7.48 -7.64 3.38
N ASP A 243 6.51 -6.81 2.97
CA ASP A 243 6.63 -5.35 2.83
C ASP A 243 6.44 -4.60 4.16
N GLY A 244 6.30 -5.32 5.28
CA GLY A 244 6.19 -4.73 6.62
C GLY A 244 4.77 -4.41 7.07
N TRP A 245 3.74 -4.69 6.28
CA TRP A 245 2.35 -4.51 6.69
C TRP A 245 1.84 -5.64 7.58
N LEU A 246 1.10 -5.28 8.62
CA LEU A 246 0.46 -6.20 9.57
C LEU A 246 -1.05 -6.10 9.45
N LYS A 247 -1.74 -7.24 9.35
CA LYS A 247 -3.19 -7.31 9.57
C LYS A 247 -3.44 -7.61 11.05
N VAL A 248 -4.09 -6.68 11.74
CA VAL A 248 -4.27 -6.69 13.19
C VAL A 248 -5.76 -6.74 13.55
N VAL A 249 -6.08 -7.40 14.67
CA VAL A 249 -7.45 -7.46 15.20
C VAL A 249 -7.68 -6.25 16.11
N THR A 250 -8.76 -5.52 15.85
CA THR A 250 -9.21 -4.39 16.67
C THR A 250 -10.66 -4.59 17.12
N SER A 251 -11.17 -3.73 18.01
CA SER A 251 -12.60 -3.72 18.37
C SER A 251 -13.53 -3.42 17.19
N LYS A 252 -13.00 -2.84 16.11
CA LYS A 252 -13.72 -2.56 14.85
C LYS A 252 -13.42 -3.58 13.75
N GLY A 253 -12.95 -4.77 14.14
CA GLY A 253 -12.58 -5.86 13.25
C GLY A 253 -11.14 -5.77 12.77
N GLU A 254 -10.83 -6.51 11.70
CA GLU A 254 -9.48 -6.58 11.14
C GLU A 254 -9.13 -5.28 10.42
N LYS A 255 -7.89 -4.81 10.63
CA LYS A 255 -7.33 -3.60 10.02
C LYS A 255 -5.87 -3.80 9.66
N TRP A 256 -5.32 -2.90 8.85
CA TRP A 256 -3.90 -2.90 8.50
C TRP A 256 -3.13 -1.83 9.26
N THR A 257 -1.90 -2.11 9.66
CA THR A 257 -0.94 -1.12 10.20
C THR A 257 0.45 -1.49 9.73
N PRO A 258 1.32 -0.52 9.39
CA PRO A 258 2.70 -0.83 9.09
C PRO A 258 3.46 -1.13 10.39
N LEU A 259 4.34 -2.12 10.36
CA LEU A 259 5.22 -2.46 11.49
C LEU A 259 6.14 -1.27 11.81
N GLN A 260 6.77 -0.71 10.78
CA GLN A 260 7.58 0.51 10.85
C GLN A 260 6.84 1.66 10.15
N GLU A 261 6.75 2.84 10.78
CA GLU A 261 6.12 3.98 10.13
C GLU A 261 6.96 4.45 8.95
N LYS A 262 6.32 4.82 7.84
CA LYS A 262 7.01 5.43 6.72
C LYS A 262 7.52 6.80 7.15
N THR A 263 8.79 7.07 6.88
CA THR A 263 9.40 8.38 7.08
C THR A 263 9.86 8.94 5.75
N GLU A 264 9.82 10.27 5.65
CA GLU A 264 10.41 11.02 4.54
C GLU A 264 11.29 12.11 5.14
N SER A 265 12.47 12.32 4.54
CA SER A 265 13.30 13.48 4.88
C SER A 265 12.85 14.66 4.02
N ILE A 266 12.74 15.84 4.61
CA ILE A 266 12.56 17.10 3.88
C ILE A 266 13.79 17.95 4.15
N ASN A 267 14.64 18.13 3.14
CA ASN A 267 15.96 18.73 3.31
C ASN A 267 15.97 20.27 3.23
N GLN A 268 14.81 20.89 3.08
CA GLN A 268 14.64 22.35 2.99
C GLN A 268 13.46 22.82 3.84
N GLU A 269 13.28 24.13 3.96
CA GLU A 269 12.07 24.68 4.52
C GLU A 269 10.85 24.27 3.68
N PHE A 270 9.75 23.90 4.33
CA PHE A 270 8.54 23.44 3.65
C PHE A 270 7.28 24.00 4.30
N THR A 271 6.25 24.14 3.49
CA THR A 271 4.93 24.63 3.87
C THR A 271 3.93 23.48 3.95
N THR A 272 3.13 23.51 5.00
CA THR A 272 2.08 22.54 5.28
C THR A 272 0.69 23.18 5.16
N TYR A 273 -0.31 22.37 4.87
CA TYR A 273 -1.68 22.79 4.60
C TYR A 273 -2.69 22.00 5.44
N GLN A 274 -3.85 22.59 5.73
CA GLN A 274 -4.94 21.91 6.45
C GLN A 274 -5.58 20.80 5.60
N GLU A 275 -5.66 21.00 4.29
CA GLU A 275 -6.17 20.03 3.31
C GLU A 275 -5.15 19.82 2.17
N ALA A 276 -5.30 18.73 1.41
CA ALA A 276 -4.49 18.39 0.25
C ALA A 276 -4.78 19.30 -0.97
N SER A 277 -4.50 20.59 -0.84
CA SER A 277 -4.70 21.61 -1.89
C SER A 277 -3.87 22.87 -1.63
N HIS A 278 -3.30 23.46 -2.68
CA HIS A 278 -2.63 24.77 -2.59
C HIS A 278 -3.58 25.94 -2.32
N THR A 279 -4.89 25.75 -2.52
CA THR A 279 -5.92 26.74 -2.15
C THR A 279 -6.36 26.61 -0.69
N SER A 280 -5.89 25.59 0.03
CA SER A 280 -6.18 25.40 1.45
C SER A 280 -5.48 26.44 2.31
N THR A 281 -6.03 26.70 3.49
CA THR A 281 -5.32 27.43 4.54
C THR A 281 -3.98 26.76 4.84
N VAL A 282 -2.92 27.57 4.87
CA VAL A 282 -1.58 27.17 5.31
C VAL A 282 -1.63 26.83 6.80
N ALA A 283 -1.20 25.62 7.13
CA ALA A 283 -1.12 25.14 8.51
C ALA A 283 0.19 25.58 9.21
N GLY A 284 1.25 25.84 8.44
CA GLY A 284 2.51 26.38 8.95
C GLY A 284 3.68 26.16 8.01
N THR A 285 4.80 26.82 8.32
CA THR A 285 6.08 26.67 7.62
C THR A 285 7.12 26.11 8.59
N HIS A 286 7.87 25.10 8.15
CA HIS A 286 8.74 24.31 9.00
C HIS A 286 10.12 24.17 8.39
N LYS A 287 11.14 24.14 9.24
CA LYS A 287 12.52 23.86 8.81
C LYS A 287 12.66 22.41 8.34
N ALA A 288 13.72 22.18 7.58
CA ALA A 288 14.16 20.85 7.16
C ALA A 288 14.17 19.86 8.33
N GLN A 289 13.50 18.73 8.17
CA GLN A 289 13.39 17.68 9.18
C GLN A 289 12.94 16.35 8.56
N GLN A 290 13.10 15.26 9.29
CA GLN A 290 12.45 14.00 8.98
C GLN A 290 11.01 14.03 9.50
N VAL A 291 10.06 13.60 8.67
CA VAL A 291 8.63 13.56 8.98
C VAL A 291 8.09 12.13 8.87
N ILE A 292 7.08 11.81 9.66
CA ILE A 292 6.36 10.54 9.57
C ILE A 292 5.17 10.72 8.63
N VAL A 293 5.12 9.92 7.57
CA VAL A 293 4.03 9.88 6.59
C VAL A 293 2.95 8.94 7.09
N ILE A 294 1.73 9.46 7.17
CA ILE A 294 0.57 8.71 7.66
C ILE A 294 -0.50 8.50 6.58
N GLU A 295 -0.45 9.23 5.47
CA GLU A 295 -1.42 9.09 4.39
C GLU A 295 -0.82 9.60 3.09
N GLU A 296 -1.17 8.99 1.96
CA GLU A 296 -0.77 9.47 0.64
C GLU A 296 -1.99 9.64 -0.26
N LYS A 297 -2.11 10.83 -0.87
CA LYS A 297 -3.22 11.17 -1.75
C LYS A 297 -2.70 11.98 -2.94
N ASP A 298 -2.68 11.37 -4.12
CA ASP A 298 -2.17 11.99 -5.35
C ASP A 298 -0.74 12.53 -5.17
N SER A 299 -0.53 13.82 -5.48
CA SER A 299 0.71 14.56 -5.27
C SER A 299 0.94 15.00 -3.82
N TRP A 300 0.12 14.56 -2.86
CA TRP A 300 0.18 14.98 -1.47
C TRP A 300 0.51 13.84 -0.52
N ILE A 301 1.19 14.19 0.56
CA ILE A 301 1.34 13.34 1.73
C ILE A 301 0.74 14.04 2.95
N ARG A 302 0.15 13.27 3.85
CA ARG A 302 -0.22 13.75 5.19
C ARG A 302 0.84 13.29 6.17
N ILE A 303 1.33 14.21 6.97
CA ILE A 303 2.41 13.99 7.93
C ILE A 303 1.96 14.25 9.36
N ARG A 304 2.64 13.61 10.31
CA ARG A 304 2.45 13.86 11.75
C ARG A 304 3.30 15.03 12.21
N MET A 305 2.67 16.07 12.76
CA MET A 305 3.30 17.29 13.28
C MET A 305 2.80 17.59 14.68
N GLY A 306 3.65 17.43 15.70
CA GLY A 306 3.27 17.64 17.10
C GLY A 306 2.03 16.83 17.50
N ALA A 307 0.96 17.52 17.90
CA ALA A 307 -0.31 16.91 18.29
C ALA A 307 -1.30 16.70 17.12
N GLY A 308 -0.95 17.08 15.89
CA GLY A 308 -1.86 17.07 14.75
C GLY A 308 -1.26 16.47 13.47
N PHE A 309 -2.05 16.56 12.40
CA PHE A 309 -1.67 16.10 11.07
C PHE A 309 -1.80 17.24 10.07
N GLN A 310 -0.87 17.31 9.13
CA GLN A 310 -0.83 18.38 8.13
C GLN A 310 -0.48 17.80 6.77
N TRP A 311 -0.95 18.42 5.69
CA TRP A 311 -0.66 18.00 4.31
C TRP A 311 0.56 18.72 3.76
N VAL A 312 1.39 18.00 3.02
CA VAL A 312 2.58 18.50 2.31
C VAL A 312 2.50 18.02 0.88
N ASP A 313 2.75 18.93 -0.06
CA ASP A 313 2.93 18.58 -1.47
C ASP A 313 4.25 17.78 -1.61
N LYS A 314 4.19 16.62 -2.26
CA LYS A 314 5.34 15.75 -2.54
C LYS A 314 6.44 16.50 -3.30
N ASN A 315 6.12 17.55 -4.07
CA ASN A 315 7.12 18.38 -4.74
C ASN A 315 8.06 19.12 -3.76
N GLN A 316 7.66 19.26 -2.50
CA GLN A 316 8.50 19.82 -1.43
C GLN A 316 9.40 18.75 -0.77
N LEU A 317 9.18 17.46 -1.03
CA LEU A 317 10.01 16.37 -0.52
C LEU A 317 11.30 16.30 -1.32
N ASN A 318 12.41 16.69 -0.70
CA ASN A 318 13.75 16.63 -1.29
C ASN A 318 13.73 16.96 -2.77
N PRO A 319 13.22 18.15 -3.17
CA PRO A 319 13.23 18.52 -4.56
C PRO A 319 14.66 18.33 -5.01
N VAL A 320 14.86 17.35 -5.90
CA VAL A 320 16.10 17.27 -6.63
C VAL A 320 16.21 18.69 -7.16
N LYS A 321 17.29 19.40 -6.82
CA LYS A 321 17.74 20.44 -7.74
C LYS A 321 18.07 19.67 -9.00
N GLN A 322 17.05 19.29 -9.77
CA GLN A 322 17.23 18.99 -11.17
C GLN A 322 17.87 20.27 -11.63
N GLY A 323 19.14 20.18 -12.07
CA GLY A 323 19.62 21.12 -13.05
C GLY A 323 18.47 21.29 -14.03
N ASN A 324 18.06 22.55 -14.21
CA ASN A 324 16.90 22.99 -14.97
C ASN A 324 16.14 21.83 -15.66
N PHE A 325 14.97 21.38 -15.16
CA PHE A 325 14.29 20.16 -15.66
C PHE A 325 14.01 20.16 -17.18
N LEU A 326 14.09 21.34 -17.81
CA LEU A 326 14.01 21.57 -19.24
C LEU A 326 15.28 21.16 -20.01
N GLU A 327 16.41 21.05 -19.31
CA GLU A 327 17.71 20.67 -19.86
C GLU A 327 17.68 19.21 -20.32
N GLY A 328 18.02 19.00 -21.58
CA GLY A 328 17.94 17.69 -22.23
C GLY A 328 16.54 17.31 -22.73
N LYS A 329 15.52 18.17 -22.57
CA LYS A 329 14.20 17.97 -23.17
C LYS A 329 14.13 18.54 -24.58
N ALA A 330 13.37 17.88 -25.45
CA ALA A 330 13.15 18.30 -26.83
C ALA A 330 11.68 18.67 -27.12
N ILE A 331 11.44 19.85 -27.69
CA ILE A 331 10.12 20.23 -28.23
C ILE A 331 10.18 20.11 -29.75
N ILE A 332 9.28 19.31 -30.31
CA ILE A 332 9.12 19.18 -31.76
C ILE A 332 7.99 20.09 -32.20
N ILE A 333 8.32 21.11 -32.98
CA ILE A 333 7.35 22.03 -33.60
C ILE A 333 7.12 21.56 -35.03
N ASP A 334 5.87 21.38 -35.41
CA ASP A 334 5.49 20.94 -36.75
C ASP A 334 4.72 22.05 -37.47
N PRO A 335 5.37 22.87 -38.30
CA PRO A 335 4.65 23.82 -39.13
C PRO A 335 3.87 23.05 -40.21
N GLY A 336 2.54 23.10 -40.17
CA GLY A 336 1.65 22.39 -41.09
C GLY A 336 1.95 22.70 -42.57
N HIS A 337 1.68 21.77 -43.47
CA HIS A 337 1.83 21.95 -44.93
C HIS A 337 3.26 22.29 -45.40
N GLY A 338 3.44 22.93 -46.56
CA GLY A 338 4.72 23.41 -47.08
C GLY A 338 4.83 23.34 -48.60
N GLY A 339 5.29 24.42 -49.24
CA GLY A 339 5.65 24.43 -50.66
C GLY A 339 4.49 24.06 -51.60
N ILE A 340 4.52 22.85 -52.15
CA ILE A 340 3.49 22.34 -53.07
C ILE A 340 2.14 22.08 -52.37
N ASP A 341 2.16 21.87 -51.06
CA ASP A 341 0.97 21.86 -50.21
C ASP A 341 0.89 23.23 -49.51
N SER A 342 0.00 24.11 -49.99
CA SER A 342 -0.14 25.46 -49.42
C SER A 342 -1.01 25.50 -48.16
N GLY A 343 -1.67 24.40 -47.81
CA GLY A 343 -2.81 24.40 -46.90
C GLY A 343 -3.98 25.20 -47.47
N ASN A 344 -4.86 25.66 -46.57
CA ASN A 344 -6.03 26.46 -46.89
C ASN A 344 -5.64 27.75 -47.65
N PRO A 345 -6.44 28.18 -48.66
CA PRO A 345 -6.23 29.45 -49.34
C PRO A 345 -6.48 30.63 -48.40
N GLY A 346 -5.43 31.10 -47.72
CA GLY A 346 -5.52 32.21 -46.79
C GLY A 346 -5.86 33.55 -47.46
N TYR A 347 -6.48 34.45 -46.71
CA TYR A 347 -6.98 35.75 -47.17
C TYR A 347 -5.83 36.70 -47.57
N TYR A 348 -4.71 36.67 -46.84
CA TYR A 348 -3.54 37.52 -47.10
C TYR A 348 -2.29 36.75 -47.54
N GLU A 349 -2.06 35.56 -46.97
CA GLU A 349 -0.89 34.72 -47.25
C GLU A 349 -1.28 33.24 -47.11
N LYS A 350 -0.56 32.35 -47.78
CA LYS A 350 -0.77 30.90 -47.69
C LYS A 350 -0.65 30.43 -46.24
N GLU A 351 -1.49 29.46 -45.86
CA GLU A 351 -1.43 28.84 -44.53
C GLU A 351 0.00 28.35 -44.22
N SER A 352 0.62 27.63 -45.16
CA SER A 352 1.96 27.05 -45.01
C SER A 352 3.04 28.06 -44.62
N LYS A 353 2.94 29.30 -45.07
CA LYS A 353 3.89 30.37 -44.73
C LYS A 353 3.54 31.06 -43.42
N THR A 354 2.27 31.30 -43.16
CA THR A 354 1.79 31.89 -41.91
C THR A 354 2.19 31.02 -40.72
N VAL A 355 1.94 29.71 -40.79
CA VAL A 355 2.27 28.78 -39.70
C VAL A 355 3.77 28.57 -39.56
N LEU A 356 4.53 28.60 -40.67
CA LEU A 356 5.99 28.57 -40.63
C LEU A 356 6.57 29.80 -39.90
N ASP A 357 6.07 31.00 -40.18
CA ASP A 357 6.55 32.22 -39.51
C ASP A 357 6.26 32.16 -37.99
N VAL A 358 5.07 31.69 -37.60
CA VAL A 358 4.73 31.48 -36.17
C VAL A 358 5.65 30.43 -35.53
N SER A 359 5.88 29.29 -36.18
CA SER A 359 6.78 28.24 -35.68
C SER A 359 8.22 28.71 -35.51
N LEU A 360 8.76 29.48 -36.46
CA LEU A 360 10.12 30.03 -36.37
C LEU A 360 10.25 31.07 -35.25
N ARG A 361 9.20 31.87 -35.00
CA ARG A 361 9.16 32.77 -33.84
C ARG A 361 9.12 31.99 -32.53
N LEU A 362 8.28 30.96 -32.46
CA LEU A 362 8.16 30.10 -31.29
C LEU A 362 9.50 29.45 -30.93
N GLN A 363 10.21 28.91 -31.93
CA GLN A 363 11.56 28.38 -31.75
C GLN A 363 12.52 29.41 -31.15
N LYS A 364 12.58 30.61 -31.74
CA LYS A 364 13.45 31.69 -31.24
C LYS A 364 13.12 32.11 -29.80
N ILE A 365 11.84 32.09 -29.41
CA ILE A 365 11.45 32.39 -28.03
C ILE A 365 12.01 31.32 -27.09
N PHE A 366 11.82 30.04 -27.42
CA PHE A 366 12.34 28.94 -26.61
C PHE A 366 13.85 28.92 -26.53
N GLU A 367 14.56 29.04 -27.65
CA GLU A 367 16.04 29.05 -27.69
C GLU A 367 16.62 30.21 -26.86
N LYS A 368 15.92 31.34 -26.80
CA LYS A 368 16.36 32.51 -26.03
C LYS A 368 16.06 32.37 -24.53
N LYS A 369 14.92 31.77 -24.17
CA LYS A 369 14.40 31.82 -22.79
C LYS A 369 14.58 30.52 -22.02
N THR A 370 14.86 29.40 -22.67
CA THR A 370 14.82 28.06 -22.05
C THR A 370 15.99 27.20 -22.54
N PRO A 371 16.36 26.11 -21.84
CA PRO A 371 17.35 25.15 -22.33
C PRO A 371 16.71 24.03 -23.18
N PHE A 372 15.45 24.16 -23.60
CA PHE A 372 14.83 23.17 -24.48
C PHE A 372 15.63 23.06 -25.78
N THR A 373 15.83 21.83 -26.24
CA THR A 373 16.18 21.60 -27.64
C THR A 373 14.92 21.75 -28.47
N VAL A 374 14.86 22.74 -29.37
CA VAL A 374 13.66 22.96 -30.20
C VAL A 374 13.96 22.67 -31.66
N LEU A 375 13.19 21.74 -32.22
CA LEU A 375 13.41 21.23 -33.57
C LEU A 375 12.14 21.37 -34.40
N LEU A 376 12.29 21.77 -35.66
CA LEU A 376 11.17 21.88 -36.59
C LEU A 376 11.17 20.73 -37.58
N THR A 377 9.99 20.20 -37.91
CA THR A 377 9.85 19.21 -38.98
C THR A 377 10.16 19.79 -40.37
N ARG A 378 10.13 21.13 -40.50
CA ARG A 378 10.62 21.90 -41.65
C ARG A 378 10.97 23.34 -41.22
N GLU A 379 12.03 23.91 -41.80
CA GLU A 379 12.51 25.27 -41.47
C GLU A 379 12.32 26.27 -42.62
N ASN A 380 11.76 25.81 -43.74
CA ASN A 380 11.44 26.61 -44.92
C ASN A 380 10.09 26.18 -45.50
N ASP A 381 9.58 26.92 -46.50
CA ASP A 381 8.29 26.63 -47.14
C ASP A 381 8.41 25.47 -48.13
N THR A 382 8.76 24.29 -47.62
CA THR A 382 8.82 23.01 -48.35
C THR A 382 8.04 21.93 -47.63
N ARG A 383 7.49 20.97 -48.37
CA ARG A 383 6.81 19.81 -47.80
C ARG A 383 7.83 18.72 -47.47
N PRO A 384 7.86 18.16 -46.24
CA PRO A 384 8.56 16.91 -45.99
C PRO A 384 7.93 15.79 -46.83
N GLY A 385 8.73 15.03 -47.60
CA GLY A 385 8.23 13.93 -48.42
C GLY A 385 7.58 14.32 -49.76
N ASN A 386 7.38 13.32 -50.62
CA ASN A 386 6.95 13.51 -52.01
C ASN A 386 5.44 13.40 -52.20
N THR A 387 4.73 12.78 -51.25
CA THR A 387 3.26 12.65 -51.26
C THR A 387 2.65 13.17 -49.96
N ALA A 388 1.33 13.38 -49.93
CA ALA A 388 0.64 13.82 -48.71
C ALA A 388 0.78 12.80 -47.56
N ALA A 389 0.57 11.51 -47.86
CA ALA A 389 0.70 10.43 -46.88
C ALA A 389 2.14 10.32 -46.34
N GLU A 390 3.14 10.36 -47.24
CA GLU A 390 4.56 10.34 -46.86
C GLU A 390 4.94 11.56 -46.01
N SER A 391 4.32 12.72 -46.26
CA SER A 391 4.59 13.93 -45.47
C SER A 391 4.17 13.77 -44.01
N LEU A 392 2.96 13.26 -43.78
CA LEU A 392 2.45 13.02 -42.43
C LEU A 392 3.32 11.97 -41.71
N GLN A 393 3.73 10.92 -42.42
CA GLN A 393 4.63 9.90 -41.88
C GLN A 393 6.00 10.49 -41.49
N LYS A 394 6.64 11.27 -42.37
CA LYS A 394 7.97 11.86 -42.12
C LYS A 394 7.98 12.84 -40.95
N ARG A 395 6.89 13.58 -40.70
CA ARG A 395 6.76 14.48 -39.54
C ARG A 395 6.77 13.71 -38.23
N VAL A 396 6.05 12.59 -38.19
CA VAL A 396 6.02 11.68 -37.04
C VAL A 396 7.37 10.99 -36.84
N GLU A 397 7.96 10.45 -37.92
CA GLU A 397 9.29 9.83 -37.87
C GLU A 397 10.36 10.81 -37.39
N PHE A 398 10.29 12.07 -37.82
CA PHE A 398 11.19 13.13 -37.34
C PHE A 398 11.04 13.35 -35.83
N ALA A 399 9.81 13.45 -35.32
CA ALA A 399 9.56 13.63 -33.89
C ALA A 399 10.09 12.45 -33.05
N GLN A 400 9.85 11.22 -33.52
CA GLN A 400 10.31 9.99 -32.88
C GLN A 400 11.84 9.85 -32.90
N ALA A 401 12.47 10.09 -34.06
CA ALA A 401 13.91 10.00 -34.24
C ALA A 401 14.67 11.00 -33.35
N ASN A 402 14.09 12.18 -33.13
CA ASN A 402 14.64 13.22 -32.27
C ASN A 402 14.20 13.12 -30.81
N LYS A 403 13.48 12.05 -30.42
CA LYS A 403 13.06 11.78 -29.04
C LYS A 403 12.33 12.97 -28.38
N GLY A 404 11.41 13.60 -29.11
CA GLY A 404 10.64 14.72 -28.58
C GLY A 404 9.90 14.39 -27.28
N ASP A 405 9.94 15.30 -26.30
CA ASP A 405 9.14 15.24 -25.07
C ASP A 405 7.70 15.67 -25.32
N ILE A 406 7.48 16.61 -26.26
CA ILE A 406 6.15 17.00 -26.74
C ILE A 406 6.21 17.29 -28.26
N PHE A 407 5.07 17.16 -28.92
CA PHE A 407 4.88 17.49 -30.33
C PHE A 407 3.73 18.50 -30.49
N VAL A 408 4.02 19.64 -31.14
CA VAL A 408 3.03 20.71 -31.36
C VAL A 408 2.97 21.03 -32.84
N SER A 409 1.90 20.58 -33.51
CA SER A 409 1.61 20.92 -34.89
C SER A 409 0.82 22.23 -34.95
N ILE A 410 1.24 23.16 -35.81
CA ILE A 410 0.66 24.51 -35.91
C ILE A 410 0.01 24.66 -37.29
N HIS A 411 -1.28 24.98 -37.30
CA HIS A 411 -2.14 25.06 -38.47
C HIS A 411 -2.98 26.34 -38.49
N GLY A 412 -3.54 26.65 -39.66
CA GLY A 412 -4.52 27.70 -39.86
C GLY A 412 -5.79 27.13 -40.50
N ASN A 413 -6.92 27.29 -39.82
CA ASN A 413 -8.16 26.62 -40.19
C ASN A 413 -8.77 27.21 -41.48
N GLY A 414 -9.71 26.49 -42.08
CA GLY A 414 -10.42 26.92 -43.28
C GLY A 414 -11.70 26.17 -43.52
N THR A 415 -12.61 26.75 -44.30
CA THR A 415 -13.88 26.16 -44.72
C THR A 415 -14.24 26.57 -46.15
N ASP A 416 -14.93 25.72 -46.89
CA ASP A 416 -15.39 26.06 -48.25
C ASP A 416 -16.23 27.36 -48.30
N SER A 417 -17.02 27.61 -47.25
CA SER A 417 -17.85 28.82 -47.11
C SER A 417 -17.08 30.10 -46.75
N LYS A 418 -15.85 29.96 -46.26
CA LYS A 418 -15.02 31.04 -45.69
C LYS A 418 -15.68 31.81 -44.54
N GLN A 419 -16.68 31.22 -43.87
CA GLN A 419 -17.38 31.82 -42.73
C GLN A 419 -16.92 31.26 -41.37
N GLY A 420 -15.99 30.29 -41.37
CA GLY A 420 -15.41 29.76 -40.14
C GLY A 420 -14.65 30.84 -39.35
N GLN A 421 -14.77 30.80 -38.02
CA GLN A 421 -14.10 31.71 -37.09
C GLN A 421 -13.79 31.00 -35.77
N GLY A 422 -12.64 31.33 -35.17
CA GLY A 422 -12.18 30.90 -33.86
C GLY A 422 -10.90 30.05 -33.84
N THR A 423 -10.40 29.80 -32.64
CA THR A 423 -9.24 28.95 -32.35
C THR A 423 -9.70 27.61 -31.80
N GLU A 424 -9.08 26.51 -32.22
CA GLU A 424 -9.29 25.17 -31.66
C GLU A 424 -7.99 24.38 -31.57
N THR A 425 -7.90 23.49 -30.58
CA THR A 425 -6.73 22.63 -30.40
C THR A 425 -7.16 21.18 -30.30
N PHE A 426 -6.58 20.32 -31.13
CA PHE A 426 -6.90 18.91 -31.21
C PHE A 426 -5.89 18.04 -30.47
N TYR A 427 -6.38 17.00 -29.81
CA TYR A 427 -5.60 15.89 -29.28
C TYR A 427 -6.23 14.56 -29.72
N TYR A 428 -5.43 13.48 -29.72
CA TYR A 428 -5.93 12.15 -30.06
C TYR A 428 -6.50 11.44 -28.82
N GLU A 429 -7.76 11.00 -28.88
CA GLU A 429 -8.34 10.11 -27.87
C GLU A 429 -8.24 8.66 -28.35
N SER A 430 -7.74 7.78 -27.47
CA SER A 430 -7.56 6.34 -27.74
C SER A 430 -8.88 5.55 -27.74
N ALA A 431 -9.89 6.03 -28.49
CA ALA A 431 -11.21 5.41 -28.58
C ALA A 431 -11.26 4.18 -29.50
N THR A 432 -10.15 3.83 -30.15
CA THR A 432 -10.04 2.61 -30.96
C THR A 432 -9.05 1.65 -30.30
N ALA A 433 -9.33 0.34 -30.33
CA ALA A 433 -8.44 -0.73 -29.88
C ALA A 433 -7.08 -0.79 -30.65
N ARG A 434 -6.73 0.27 -31.38
CA ARG A 434 -5.52 0.49 -32.18
C ARG A 434 -4.76 1.75 -31.74
N GLY A 435 -4.96 2.28 -30.53
CA GLY A 435 -4.26 3.48 -30.07
C GLY A 435 -2.73 3.33 -30.16
N THR A 436 -2.10 4.09 -31.05
CA THR A 436 -0.63 4.13 -31.21
C THR A 436 0.02 5.20 -30.34
N ASN A 437 -0.64 6.34 -30.11
CA ASN A 437 -0.21 7.31 -29.11
C ASN A 437 -0.84 7.04 -27.72
N PRO A 438 -0.06 6.62 -26.70
CA PRO A 438 -0.59 6.33 -25.37
C PRO A 438 -0.82 7.56 -24.49
N ASN A 439 -0.36 8.75 -24.89
CA ASN A 439 -0.25 9.95 -24.03
C ASN A 439 -1.53 10.81 -24.01
N VAL A 440 -2.70 10.20 -23.79
CA VAL A 440 -4.00 10.87 -23.94
C VAL A 440 -4.19 12.00 -22.92
N SER A 441 -3.90 11.75 -21.64
CA SER A 441 -4.13 12.71 -20.55
C SER A 441 -3.21 13.93 -20.69
N GLU A 442 -1.95 13.68 -21.00
CA GLU A 442 -0.91 14.69 -21.20
C GLU A 442 -1.18 15.51 -22.47
N SER A 443 -1.57 14.87 -23.58
CA SER A 443 -1.93 15.59 -24.81
C SER A 443 -3.15 16.48 -24.62
N ARG A 444 -4.15 16.01 -23.86
CA ARG A 444 -5.32 16.81 -23.50
C ARG A 444 -4.93 18.01 -22.64
N LEU A 445 -4.12 17.81 -21.60
CA LEU A 445 -3.67 18.91 -20.74
C LEU A 445 -2.86 19.94 -21.54
N LEU A 446 -1.94 19.50 -22.40
CA LEU A 446 -1.18 20.36 -23.30
C LEU A 446 -2.10 21.17 -24.23
N ALA A 447 -3.11 20.52 -24.80
CA ALA A 447 -4.09 21.18 -25.66
C ALA A 447 -4.90 22.24 -24.90
N GLU A 448 -5.35 21.93 -23.68
CA GLU A 448 -6.09 22.87 -22.82
C GLU A 448 -5.28 24.13 -22.52
N LYS A 449 -3.99 23.97 -22.18
CA LYS A 449 -3.11 25.10 -21.87
C LYS A 449 -2.75 25.97 -23.08
N ILE A 450 -2.52 25.36 -24.24
CA ILE A 450 -2.27 26.10 -25.48
C ILE A 450 -3.53 26.83 -25.95
N GLN A 451 -4.69 26.17 -25.89
CA GLN A 451 -5.98 26.75 -26.28
C GLN A 451 -6.29 28.02 -25.48
N GLU A 452 -6.17 27.95 -24.14
CA GLU A 452 -6.46 29.07 -23.24
C GLU A 452 -5.61 30.31 -23.58
N ARG A 453 -4.31 30.13 -23.80
CA ARG A 453 -3.39 31.23 -24.13
C ARG A 453 -3.63 31.81 -25.52
N LEU A 454 -3.91 30.97 -26.52
CA LEU A 454 -4.15 31.43 -27.89
C LEU A 454 -5.43 32.25 -27.98
N VAL A 455 -6.52 31.80 -27.37
CA VAL A 455 -7.80 32.51 -27.36
C VAL A 455 -7.65 33.89 -26.74
N ASP A 456 -6.97 33.99 -25.59
CA ASP A 456 -6.73 35.26 -24.91
C ASP A 456 -5.88 36.22 -25.75
N ALA A 457 -4.75 35.72 -26.30
CA ALA A 457 -3.82 36.55 -27.05
C ALA A 457 -4.36 37.02 -28.41
N LEU A 458 -5.13 36.20 -29.11
CA LEU A 458 -5.65 36.53 -30.44
C LEU A 458 -7.03 37.20 -30.37
N GLY A 459 -7.74 37.07 -29.24
CA GLY A 459 -9.12 37.54 -29.09
C GLY A 459 -10.05 36.92 -30.14
N THR A 460 -9.85 35.62 -30.40
CA THR A 460 -10.65 34.81 -31.32
C THR A 460 -11.82 34.17 -30.56
N LYS A 461 -12.80 33.64 -31.30
CA LYS A 461 -13.84 32.81 -30.71
C LYS A 461 -13.23 31.51 -30.17
N ASP A 462 -13.46 31.20 -28.90
CA ASP A 462 -13.05 29.91 -28.33
C ASP A 462 -13.93 28.78 -28.89
N ARG A 463 -13.31 27.83 -29.59
CA ARG A 463 -13.97 26.62 -30.09
C ARG A 463 -13.60 25.37 -29.29
N GLY A 464 -12.80 25.56 -28.24
CA GLY A 464 -12.42 24.55 -27.27
C GLY A 464 -11.37 23.56 -27.76
N VAL A 465 -11.00 22.67 -26.84
CA VAL A 465 -10.18 21.50 -27.10
C VAL A 465 -11.05 20.37 -27.67
N LYS A 466 -10.55 19.72 -28.73
CA LYS A 466 -11.31 18.71 -29.47
C LYS A 466 -10.55 17.40 -29.59
N LYS A 467 -11.31 16.32 -29.68
CA LYS A 467 -10.81 14.99 -30.03
C LYS A 467 -10.70 14.92 -31.55
N GLY A 468 -9.52 14.62 -32.07
CA GLY A 468 -9.26 14.55 -33.51
C GLY A 468 -8.48 13.29 -33.88
N ASP A 469 -8.95 12.58 -34.91
CA ASP A 469 -8.25 11.44 -35.51
C ASP A 469 -7.29 11.92 -36.61
N LEU A 470 -6.32 12.76 -36.23
CA LEU A 470 -5.36 13.37 -37.14
C LEU A 470 -4.03 12.61 -37.08
N TYR A 471 -3.45 12.30 -38.25
CA TYR A 471 -2.30 11.38 -38.35
C TYR A 471 -1.13 11.75 -37.42
N VAL A 472 -0.71 13.02 -37.43
CA VAL A 472 0.50 13.48 -36.71
C VAL A 472 0.38 13.47 -35.18
N ILE A 473 -0.85 13.49 -34.66
CA ILE A 473 -1.11 13.36 -33.21
C ILE A 473 -1.51 11.92 -32.84
N ARG A 474 -2.12 11.16 -33.76
CA ARG A 474 -2.46 9.74 -33.56
C ARG A 474 -1.23 8.85 -33.54
N GLU A 475 -0.33 8.99 -34.52
CA GLU A 475 0.79 8.06 -34.72
C GLU A 475 2.06 8.45 -33.95
N ASN A 476 1.99 9.51 -33.13
CA ASN A 476 3.13 9.96 -32.36
C ASN A 476 3.33 9.14 -31.08
N THR A 477 4.54 9.19 -30.52
CA THR A 477 4.88 8.43 -29.29
C THR A 477 5.01 9.30 -28.04
N MET A 478 4.88 10.61 -28.18
CA MET A 478 4.89 11.60 -27.10
C MET A 478 3.56 12.37 -27.04
N PRO A 479 3.29 13.14 -25.97
CA PRO A 479 2.15 14.06 -25.93
C PRO A 479 2.13 14.95 -27.18
N ALA A 480 1.03 14.92 -27.92
CA ALA A 480 0.94 15.50 -29.25
C ALA A 480 -0.37 16.26 -29.45
N VAL A 481 -0.26 17.50 -29.94
CA VAL A 481 -1.40 18.37 -30.21
C VAL A 481 -1.29 19.03 -31.59
N LEU A 482 -2.44 19.41 -32.14
CA LEU A 482 -2.54 20.23 -33.34
C LEU A 482 -3.35 21.49 -33.02
N ALA A 483 -2.71 22.65 -33.08
CA ALA A 483 -3.32 23.94 -32.77
C ALA A 483 -3.71 24.66 -34.07
N GLU A 484 -5.00 24.91 -34.23
CA GLU A 484 -5.57 25.76 -35.28
C GLU A 484 -5.62 27.20 -34.76
N LEU A 485 -4.70 28.05 -35.23
CA LEU A 485 -4.52 29.40 -34.70
C LEU A 485 -5.79 30.26 -34.84
N ALA A 486 -6.29 30.34 -36.07
CA ALA A 486 -7.49 31.05 -36.49
C ALA A 486 -7.87 30.57 -37.90
N PHE A 487 -9.03 30.98 -38.42
CA PHE A 487 -9.41 30.68 -39.81
C PHE A 487 -8.68 31.62 -40.79
N VAL A 488 -7.71 31.09 -41.55
CA VAL A 488 -6.88 31.89 -42.46
C VAL A 488 -7.67 32.43 -43.65
N ASP A 489 -8.79 31.81 -44.01
CA ASP A 489 -9.63 32.13 -45.17
C ASP A 489 -10.78 33.10 -44.85
N ASN A 490 -11.04 33.36 -43.56
CA ASN A 490 -12.01 34.34 -43.08
C ASN A 490 -11.32 35.64 -42.72
N LYS A 491 -11.73 36.76 -43.33
CA LYS A 491 -11.04 38.05 -43.12
C LYS A 491 -10.90 38.44 -41.64
N SER A 492 -11.95 38.27 -40.83
CA SER A 492 -11.94 38.71 -39.42
C SER A 492 -10.93 37.94 -38.57
N ASP A 493 -10.73 36.66 -38.88
CA ASP A 493 -9.76 35.78 -38.21
C ASP A 493 -8.36 35.93 -38.82
N ALA A 494 -8.27 36.02 -40.15
CA ALA A 494 -7.02 36.28 -40.85
C ALA A 494 -6.37 37.60 -40.39
N ASP A 495 -7.18 38.63 -40.13
CA ASP A 495 -6.75 39.90 -39.54
C ASP A 495 -6.09 39.73 -38.15
N LYS A 496 -6.25 38.58 -37.46
CA LYS A 496 -5.62 38.28 -36.16
C LYS A 496 -4.23 37.67 -36.27
N ILE A 497 -3.80 37.27 -37.47
CA ILE A 497 -2.51 36.62 -37.74
C ILE A 497 -1.82 37.16 -39.02
N ALA A 498 -2.29 38.32 -39.51
CA ALA A 498 -1.83 38.93 -40.77
C ALA A 498 -0.48 39.63 -40.64
N THR A 499 -0.20 40.27 -39.50
CA THR A 499 1.02 41.06 -39.31
C THR A 499 2.11 40.28 -38.56
N PRO A 500 3.40 40.68 -38.69
CA PRO A 500 4.48 40.12 -37.88
C PRO A 500 4.24 40.16 -36.37
N GLU A 501 3.64 41.24 -35.85
CA GLU A 501 3.34 41.43 -34.42
C GLU A 501 2.28 40.45 -33.95
N GLN A 502 1.25 40.22 -34.76
CA GLN A 502 0.19 39.28 -34.47
C GLN A 502 0.67 37.83 -34.46
N ARG A 503 1.52 37.46 -35.43
CA ARG A 503 2.18 36.15 -35.45
C ARG A 503 3.17 35.99 -34.28
N GLN A 504 3.78 37.08 -33.82
CA GLN A 504 4.57 37.10 -32.60
C GLN A 504 3.70 36.83 -31.36
N SER A 505 2.54 37.46 -31.23
CA SER A 505 1.60 37.18 -30.14
C SER A 505 1.10 35.74 -30.14
N ALA A 506 0.81 35.15 -31.31
CA ALA A 506 0.46 33.73 -31.42
C ALA A 506 1.60 32.82 -30.91
N ALA A 507 2.85 33.10 -31.29
CA ALA A 507 4.01 32.35 -30.84
C ALA A 507 4.23 32.48 -29.31
N GLU A 508 4.09 33.68 -28.75
CA GLU A 508 4.20 33.91 -27.30
C GLU A 508 3.09 33.21 -26.52
N ALA A 509 1.88 33.15 -27.07
CA ALA A 509 0.78 32.41 -26.47
C ALA A 509 1.06 30.90 -26.41
N ILE A 510 1.54 30.29 -27.50
CA ILE A 510 1.91 28.87 -27.50
C ILE A 510 3.06 28.61 -26.52
N TYR A 511 4.06 29.50 -26.48
CA TYR A 511 5.16 29.42 -25.52
C TYR A 511 4.65 29.39 -24.07
N GLN A 512 3.80 30.34 -23.68
CA GLN A 512 3.23 30.38 -22.32
C GLN A 512 2.33 29.16 -22.05
N GLY A 513 1.57 28.69 -23.04
CA GLY A 513 0.72 27.50 -22.89
C GLY A 513 1.53 26.23 -22.63
N ILE A 514 2.69 26.08 -23.29
CA ILE A 514 3.62 24.99 -23.02
C ILE A 514 4.22 25.11 -21.62
N LEU A 515 4.59 26.32 -21.16
CA LEU A 515 5.07 26.50 -19.78
C LEU A 515 3.98 26.15 -18.75
N ASP A 516 2.74 26.58 -18.98
CA ASP A 516 1.59 26.24 -18.12
C ASP A 516 1.33 24.73 -18.06
N TYR A 517 1.56 24.01 -19.16
CA TYR A 517 1.49 22.55 -19.20
C TYR A 517 2.53 21.91 -18.26
N TYR A 518 3.79 22.35 -18.35
CA TYR A 518 4.83 21.83 -17.46
C TYR A 518 4.63 22.22 -15.99
N GLU A 519 4.11 23.42 -15.72
CA GLU A 519 3.73 23.84 -14.37
C GLU A 519 2.62 22.96 -13.79
N ALA A 520 1.58 22.66 -14.58
CA ALA A 520 0.50 21.77 -14.18
C ALA A 520 0.97 20.32 -13.93
N MET A 521 2.06 19.89 -14.57
CA MET A 521 2.74 18.62 -14.26
C MET A 521 3.65 18.67 -13.03
N GLY A 522 3.66 19.77 -12.28
CA GLY A 522 4.43 19.93 -11.04
C GLY A 522 5.86 20.46 -11.23
N ASN A 523 6.22 20.96 -12.41
CA ASN A 523 7.56 21.46 -12.67
C ASN A 523 7.65 22.98 -12.44
N ASN A 524 8.76 23.46 -11.88
CA ASN A 524 8.97 24.90 -11.69
C ASN A 524 9.50 25.56 -12.99
N VAL A 525 8.64 26.33 -13.65
CA VAL A 525 8.95 27.11 -14.87
C VAL A 525 9.01 28.61 -14.64
N SER A 526 8.91 29.10 -13.40
CA SER A 526 8.68 30.53 -13.12
C SER A 526 9.80 31.44 -13.66
N SER A 527 11.04 30.94 -13.70
CA SER A 527 12.20 31.68 -14.24
C SER A 527 12.20 31.84 -15.76
N PHE A 528 11.30 31.17 -16.48
CA PHE A 528 11.24 31.20 -17.95
C PHE A 528 10.10 32.06 -18.50
N ARG A 529 9.24 32.62 -17.65
CA ARG A 529 8.07 33.39 -18.11
C ARG A 529 8.47 34.72 -18.74
#